data_AF-K2RVT7-F1
#
_entry.id   AF-K2RVT7-F1
#
_cell.length_a   1.000
_cell.length_b   1.000
_cell.length_c   1.000
_cell.angle_alpha   90.00
_cell.angle_beta   90.00
_cell.angle_gamma   90.00
#
_symmetry.space_group_name_H-M   'P 1'
#
loop_
_entity.id
_entity.type
_entity.pdbx_description
1 polymer ?
#
loop_
_entity_poly.entity_id
_entity_poly.type
_entity_poly.pdbx_seq_one_letter_code
_entity_poly.pdbx_strand_id
1 'polypeptide(L)' 'MTEPKKRGRPKSKQRMKQITIKLPLPLLEELKELSEKSYISRSFHIRQAVIEYLGKQDMNYIKNDIGSKFKKG' A
#
# COMPACT_ATOMS: atom_id res chain seq x y z
N MET A 1 -2.26 46.23 -16.44
CA MET A 1 -1.89 45.79 -15.09
C MET A 1 -1.44 44.34 -15.18
N THR A 2 -0.17 44.04 -14.94
CA THR A 2 0.42 42.70 -15.11
C THR A 2 0.25 41.91 -13.82
N GLU A 3 -0.57 40.86 -13.81
CA GLU A 3 -0.84 40.08 -12.60
C GLU A 3 0.45 39.43 -12.06
N PRO A 4 0.72 39.50 -10.73
CA PRO A 4 1.91 38.90 -10.16
C PRO A 4 1.84 37.38 -10.26
N LYS A 5 2.83 36.75 -10.92
CA LYS A 5 2.96 35.29 -10.97
C LYS A 5 2.95 34.71 -9.55
N LYS A 6 2.03 33.80 -9.25
CA LYS A 6 1.96 33.07 -7.96
C LYS A 6 3.32 32.41 -7.67
N ARG A 7 4.13 33.02 -6.81
CA ARG A 7 5.40 32.45 -6.32
C ARG A 7 5.08 31.58 -5.10
N GLY A 8 5.29 30.28 -5.21
CA GLY A 8 5.10 29.31 -4.11
C GLY A 8 4.99 27.88 -4.62
N ARG A 9 5.21 26.88 -3.75
CA ARG A 9 4.98 25.47 -4.08
C ARG A 9 3.51 25.29 -4.46
N PRO A 10 3.18 24.75 -5.64
CA PRO A 10 1.80 24.46 -6.00
C PRO A 10 1.21 23.51 -4.95
N LYS A 11 0.17 23.97 -4.25
CA LYS A 11 -0.56 23.10 -3.33
C LYS A 11 -1.20 21.99 -4.16
N SER A 12 -0.95 20.74 -3.78
CA SER A 12 -1.67 19.59 -4.31
C SER A 12 -3.18 19.88 -4.25
N LYS A 13 -3.89 19.69 -5.37
CA LYS A 13 -5.35 19.81 -5.41
C LYS A 13 -6.02 18.66 -4.65
N GLN A 14 -5.33 17.53 -4.48
CA GLN A 14 -5.88 16.33 -3.86
C GLN A 14 -5.36 16.19 -2.43
N ARG A 15 -6.29 16.19 -1.47
CA ARG A 15 -5.98 15.90 -0.06
C ARG A 15 -5.70 14.40 0.06
N MET A 16 -4.54 14.04 0.61
CA MET A 16 -4.29 12.64 0.98
C MET A 16 -5.23 12.24 2.12
N LYS A 17 -5.96 11.14 1.93
CA LYS A 17 -6.81 10.59 2.99
C LYS A 17 -5.92 9.90 4.02
N GLN A 18 -6.06 10.29 5.28
CA GLN A 18 -5.49 9.55 6.39
C GLN A 18 -6.37 8.34 6.69
N ILE A 19 -5.76 7.17 6.80
CA ILE A 19 -6.45 5.91 7.09
C ILE A 19 -5.97 5.42 8.45
N THR A 20 -6.90 5.06 9.31
CA THR A 20 -6.63 4.42 10.60
C THR A 20 -7.04 2.96 10.53
N ILE A 21 -6.13 2.05 10.91
CA ILE A 21 -6.36 0.61 10.88
C ILE A 21 -6.31 0.10 12.31
N LYS A 22 -7.30 -0.71 12.71
CA LYS A 22 -7.30 -1.43 13.98
C LYS A 22 -6.64 -2.78 13.75
N LEU A 23 -5.61 -3.08 14.55
CA LEU A 23 -4.90 -4.35 14.52
C LEU A 23 -4.91 -4.99 15.92
N PRO A 24 -4.86 -6.33 16.01
CA PRO A 24 -4.61 -7.04 17.25
C PRO A 24 -3.30 -6.59 17.92
N LEU A 25 -3.26 -6.63 19.25
CA LEU A 25 -2.09 -6.21 20.04
C LEU A 25 -0.80 -6.98 19.67
N PRO A 26 -0.80 -8.32 19.53
CA PRO A 26 0.43 -9.05 19.19
C PRO A 26 1.05 -8.59 17.86
N LEU A 27 0.20 -8.36 16.85
CA LEU A 27 0.65 -7.87 15.54
C LEU A 27 1.19 -6.45 15.59
N LEU A 28 0.67 -5.60 16.49
CA LEU A 28 1.20 -4.24 16.70
C LEU A 28 2.60 -4.25 17.31
N GLU A 29 2.88 -5.20 18.21
CA GLU A 29 4.20 -5.40 18.81
C GLU A 29 5.21 -5.89 17.77
N GLU A 30 4.85 -6.91 16.98
CA GLU A 30 5.68 -7.40 15.88
C GLU A 30 5.99 -6.29 14.85
N LEU A 31 4.98 -5.52 14.45
CA LEU A 31 5.16 -4.38 13.54
C LEU A 31 6.06 -3.30 14.13
N LYS A 32 5.99 -3.07 15.45
CA LYS A 32 6.85 -2.11 16.15
C LYS A 32 8.29 -2.59 16.14
N GLU A 33 8.53 -3.85 16.51
CA GLU A 33 9.88 -4.42 16.53
C GLU A 33 10.52 -4.42 15.13
N LEU A 34 9.76 -4.79 14.10
CA LEU A 34 10.21 -4.72 12.70
C LEU A 34 10.55 -3.30 12.28
N SER A 35 9.74 -2.32 12.68
CA SER A 35 9.96 -0.91 12.39
C SER A 35 11.24 -0.38 13.04
N GLU A 36 11.51 -0.77 14.28
CA GLU A 36 12.70 -0.39 15.03
C GLU A 36 13.96 -1.02 14.43
N LYS A 37 13.94 -2.31 14.10
CA LYS A 37 15.09 -3.01 13.50
C LYS A 37 15.46 -2.47 12.12
N SER A 38 14.46 -2.12 11.31
CA SER A 38 14.67 -1.69 9.93
C SER A 38 14.85 -0.18 9.77
N TYR A 39 14.59 0.60 10.83
CA TYR A 39 14.50 2.07 10.78
C TYR A 39 13.49 2.58 9.73
N ILE A 40 12.49 1.75 9.40
CA ILE A 40 11.43 2.04 8.44
C ILE A 40 10.11 2.18 9.18
N SER A 41 9.26 3.13 8.77
CA SER A 41 7.96 3.36 9.42
C SER A 41 7.02 2.15 9.35
N ARG A 42 6.26 1.89 10.43
CA ARG A 42 5.17 0.89 10.45
C ARG A 42 4.21 1.01 9.26
N SER A 43 3.83 2.24 8.89
CA SER A 43 2.93 2.47 7.75
C SER A 43 3.50 2.04 6.41
N PHE A 44 4.83 2.08 6.24
CA PHE A 44 5.48 1.59 5.03
C PHE A 44 5.39 0.07 4.95
N HIS A 45 5.73 -0.62 6.04
CA HIS A 45 5.62 -2.09 6.14
C HIS A 45 4.20 -2.57 5.84
N ILE A 46 3.18 -1.89 6.39
CA ILE A 46 1.77 -2.20 6.12
C ILE A 46 1.45 -2.03 4.63
N ARG A 47 1.85 -0.92 4.01
CA ARG A 47 1.63 -0.70 2.58
C ARG A 47 2.31 -1.78 1.73
N GLN A 48 3.53 -2.15 2.09
CA GLN A 48 4.27 -3.16 1.36
C GLN A 48 3.62 -4.54 1.47
N ALA A 49 3.21 -4.94 2.68
CA ALA A 49 2.48 -6.19 2.90
C ALA A 49 1.16 -6.23 2.10
N VAL A 50 0.44 -5.10 2.01
CA VAL A 50 -0.77 -4.99 1.19
C VAL A 50 -0.46 -5.15 -0.30
N ILE A 51 0.59 -4.48 -0.81
CA ILE A 51 1.01 -4.60 -2.21
C ILE A 51 1.38 -6.05 -2.54
N GLU A 52 2.17 -6.70 -1.68
CA GLU A 52 2.56 -8.10 -1.86
C GLU A 52 1.38 -9.05 -1.80
N TYR A 53 0.42 -8.81 -0.89
CA TYR A 53 -0.82 -9.59 -0.82
C TYR A 53 -1.63 -9.45 -2.11
N LEU A 54 -1.86 -8.22 -2.57
CA LEU A 54 -2.61 -7.95 -3.80
C LEU A 54 -1.92 -8.57 -5.02
N GLY A 55 -0.60 -8.41 -5.15
CA GLY A 55 0.17 -9.02 -6.25
C GLY A 55 0.10 -10.55 -6.24
N LYS A 56 0.08 -11.19 -5.06
CA LYS A 56 -0.14 -12.64 -4.95
C LYS A 56 -1.56 -13.05 -5.34
N GLN A 57 -2.57 -12.25 -4.99
CA GLN A 57 -3.96 -12.53 -5.38
C GLN A 57 -4.17 -12.39 -6.90
N ASP A 58 -3.58 -11.38 -7.53
CA ASP A 58 -3.62 -11.23 -8.98
C ASP A 58 -2.97 -12.43 -9.69
N MET A 59 -1.83 -12.90 -9.17
CA MET A 59 -1.17 -14.11 -9.69
C MET A 59 -1.98 -15.39 -9.44
N ASN A 60 -2.70 -15.49 -8.32
CA ASN A 60 -3.59 -16.61 -8.04
C ASN A 60 -4.81 -16.60 -8.98
N TYR A 61 -5.38 -15.42 -9.26
CA TYR A 61 -6.44 -15.27 -10.25
C TYR A 61 -5.99 -15.75 -11.63
N ILE A 62 -4.80 -15.34 -12.08
CA ILE A 62 -4.21 -15.77 -13.36
C ILE A 62 -4.00 -17.29 -13.40
N LYS A 63 -3.45 -17.89 -12.33
CA LYS A 63 -3.23 -19.35 -12.26
C LYS A 63 -4.54 -20.15 -12.30
N ASN A 64 -5.57 -19.67 -11.61
CA ASN A 64 -6.88 -20.33 -11.58
C ASN A 64 -7.61 -20.22 -12.94
N ASP A 65 -7.47 -19.08 -13.62
CA ASP A 65 -8.11 -18.87 -14.93
C ASP A 65 -7.41 -19.66 -16.06
N ILE A 66 -6.09 -19.81 -15.98
CA ILE A 66 -5.33 -20.70 -16.88
C ILE A 66 -5.63 -22.17 -16.57
N GLY A 67 -5.60 -22.59 -15.29
CA GLY A 67 -5.90 -23.96 -14.88
C GLY A 67 -7.32 -24.43 -15.24
N SER A 68 -8.29 -23.51 -15.31
CA SER A 68 -9.64 -23.80 -15.80
C SER A 68 -9.72 -23.99 -17.31
N LYS A 69 -8.85 -23.33 -18.10
CA LYS A 69 -8.87 -23.41 -19.57
C LYS A 69 -8.19 -24.66 -20.11
N PHE A 70 -7.26 -25.25 -19.36
CA PHE A 70 -6.52 -26.45 -19.76
C PHE A 70 -7.07 -27.77 -19.19
N LYS A 71 -8.17 -27.74 -18.43
CA LYS A 71 -8.83 -28.96 -17.87
C LYS A 71 -10.05 -29.44 -18.68
N LYS A 72 -10.26 -28.92 -19.88
CA LYS A 72 -11.18 -29.46 -20.90
C LYS A 72 -10.37 -29.83 -22.13
N GLY A 73 -10.01 -31.10 -22.23
CA GLY A 73 -9.29 -31.70 -23.35
C GLY A 73 -8.98 -33.14 -23.01
#